data_AF-A0A1G0RKK2-F1
#
_entry.id   AF-A0A1G0RKK2-F1
#
_cell.length_a   1.000
_cell.length_b   1.000
_cell.length_c   1.000
_cell.angle_alpha   90.00
_cell.angle_beta   90.00
_cell.angle_gamma   90.00
#
_symmetry.space_group_name_H-M   'P 1'
#
loop_
_entity.id
_entity.type
_entity.pdbx_description
1 polymer ?
#
loop_
_entity_poly.entity_id
_entity_poly.type
_entity_poly.pdbx_seq_one_letter_code
_entity_poly.pdbx_strand_id
1 'polypeptide(L)'
;MNILKSIVYIILILSVSTLLADEIKSTKEGGRWNDSATWIGGVVPSAKDDVVIFGFVNSRSDECNKITIAESGCLNVESGITQVHSILINKGYVKVNENSTLKVKEIKNEAKDSFYNFGVIEVGE
;
A
#
# COMPACT_ATOMS: atom_id res chain seq x y z
N MET A 1 3.74 38.32 31.40
CA MET A 1 2.95 38.17 30.14
C MET A 1 3.64 37.33 29.06
N ASN A 2 4.98 37.17 29.06
CA ASN A 2 5.69 36.43 28.00
C ASN A 2 5.71 34.91 28.21
N ILE A 3 5.74 34.44 29.46
CA ILE A 3 5.78 33.00 29.79
C ILE A 3 4.48 32.29 29.36
N LEU A 4 3.31 32.90 29.58
CA LEU A 4 2.04 32.32 29.10
C LEU A 4 1.96 32.28 27.57
N LYS A 5 2.47 33.29 26.86
CA LYS A 5 2.55 33.28 25.39
C LYS A 5 3.49 32.16 24.91
N SER A 6 4.66 31.99 25.53
CA SER A 6 5.60 30.92 25.21
C SER A 6 5.02 29.52 25.45
N ILE A 7 4.26 29.31 26.52
CA ILE A 7 3.59 28.02 26.78
C ILE A 7 2.53 27.74 25.71
N VAL A 8 1.75 28.74 25.31
CA VAL A 8 0.74 28.59 24.24
C VAL A 8 1.42 28.26 22.89
N TYR A 9 2.55 28.89 22.56
CA TYR A 9 3.30 28.54 21.34
C TYR A 9 3.83 27.11 21.35
N ILE A 10 4.32 26.62 22.49
CA ILE A 10 4.84 25.25 22.61
C ILE A 10 3.71 24.22 22.46
N ILE A 11 2.54 24.47 23.04
CA ILE A 11 1.35 23.61 22.89
C ILE A 11 0.83 23.62 21.43
N LEU A 12 0.86 24.76 20.74
CA LEU A 12 0.46 24.86 19.34
C LEU A 12 1.38 24.05 18.42
N ILE A 13 2.70 24.08 18.67
CA ILE A 13 3.70 23.33 17.90
C ILE A 13 3.62 21.82 18.17
N LEU A 14 3.30 21.41 19.41
CA LEU A 14 3.08 20.01 19.80
C LEU A 14 1.78 19.41 19.23
N SER A 15 0.84 20.24 18.78
CA SER A 15 -0.44 19.79 18.21
C SER A 15 -0.38 19.51 16.70
N VAL A 16 0.74 19.83 16.05
CA VAL A 16 0.99 19.49 14.64
C VAL A 16 1.49 18.06 14.58
N SER A 17 0.59 17.10 14.82
CA SER A 17 0.80 15.72 14.40
C SER A 17 0.83 15.75 12.87
N THR A 18 2.00 15.58 12.27
CA THR A 18 2.11 15.46 10.81
C THR A 18 1.25 14.27 10.38
N LEU A 19 0.18 14.55 9.63
CA LEU A 19 -0.58 13.57 8.84
C LEU A 19 0.33 13.03 7.73
N LEU A 20 1.32 12.23 8.10
CA LEU A 20 2.00 11.37 7.15
C LEU A 20 1.09 10.16 6.93
N ALA A 21 0.92 9.74 5.67
CA ALA A 21 0.27 8.47 5.36
C ALA A 21 0.94 7.38 6.21
N ASP A 22 0.15 6.58 6.94
CA ASP A 22 0.70 5.52 7.75
C ASP A 22 1.23 4.43 6.80
N GLU A 23 2.48 4.01 6.98
CA GLU A 23 3.07 2.96 6.17
C GLU A 23 2.71 1.61 6.80
N ILE A 24 1.73 0.93 6.21
CA ILE A 24 1.24 -0.37 6.67
C ILE A 24 2.03 -1.49 5.98
N LYS A 25 2.50 -2.43 6.79
CA LYS A 25 3.38 -3.53 6.34
C LYS A 25 2.67 -4.85 6.45
N SER A 26 2.74 -5.69 5.41
CA SER A 26 2.30 -7.07 5.54
C SER A 26 3.24 -7.85 6.46
N THR A 27 2.74 -8.92 7.06
CA THR A 27 3.60 -9.97 7.63
C THR A 27 4.34 -10.70 6.50
N LYS A 28 5.35 -11.51 6.86
CA LYS A 28 6.04 -12.39 5.91
C LYS A 28 5.18 -13.58 5.46
N GLU A 29 4.24 -14.01 6.30
CA GLU A 29 3.29 -15.06 5.98
C GLU A 29 2.29 -14.58 4.91
N GLY A 30 1.88 -13.31 5.01
CA GLY A 30 0.91 -12.72 4.10
C GLY A 30 -0.51 -13.21 4.40
N GLY A 31 -1.39 -13.17 3.40
CA GLY A 31 -2.80 -13.51 3.57
C GLY A 31 -3.72 -12.70 2.67
N ARG A 32 -4.99 -12.61 3.04
CA ARG A 32 -5.97 -11.75 2.33
C ARG A 32 -5.77 -10.30 2.73
N TRP A 33 -5.89 -9.39 1.78
CA TRP A 33 -5.75 -7.96 2.03
C TRP A 33 -6.67 -7.48 3.15
N ASN A 34 -7.92 -7.93 3.19
CA ASN A 34 -8.90 -7.50 4.19
C ASN A 34 -8.81 -8.24 5.55
N ASP A 35 -7.82 -9.11 5.74
CA ASP A 35 -7.58 -9.79 7.01
C ASP A 35 -6.56 -9.00 7.84
N SER A 36 -6.94 -8.61 9.06
CA SER A 36 -6.04 -7.95 10.01
C SER A 36 -4.76 -8.74 10.29
N ALA A 37 -4.78 -10.08 10.24
CA ALA A 37 -3.61 -10.92 10.48
C ALA A 37 -2.55 -10.80 9.38
N THR A 38 -2.94 -10.35 8.18
CA THR A 38 -2.01 -10.08 7.07
C THR A 38 -1.08 -8.91 7.39
N TRP A 39 -1.47 -8.00 8.30
CA TRP A 39 -0.79 -6.74 8.52
C TRP A 39 -0.15 -6.66 9.90
N ILE A 40 1.09 -6.15 9.94
CA ILE A 40 1.79 -5.89 11.19
C ILE A 40 0.98 -4.86 11.98
N GLY A 41 0.62 -5.20 13.21
CA GLY A 41 -0.21 -4.34 14.07
C GLY A 41 -1.72 -4.50 13.88
N GLY A 42 -2.17 -5.35 12.96
CA GLY A 42 -3.60 -5.67 12.80
C GLY A 42 -4.42 -4.61 12.06
N VAL A 43 -3.78 -3.62 11.44
CA VAL A 43 -4.45 -2.52 10.73
C VAL A 43 -4.53 -2.85 9.24
N VAL A 44 -5.74 -2.89 8.69
CA VAL A 44 -5.97 -3.14 7.26
C VAL A 44 -5.81 -1.83 6.47
N PRO A 45 -5.04 -1.80 5.37
CA PRO A 45 -4.88 -0.62 4.53
C PRO A 45 -6.17 -0.16 3.86
N SER A 46 -6.29 1.16 3.74
CA SER A 46 -7.29 1.90 2.97
C SER A 46 -6.64 2.71 1.84
N ALA A 47 -7.43 3.37 0.99
CA ALA A 47 -6.97 4.26 -0.08
C ALA A 47 -5.97 5.35 0.34
N LYS A 48 -5.88 5.69 1.63
CA LYS A 48 -4.98 6.75 2.13
C LYS A 48 -3.61 6.23 2.57
N ASP A 49 -3.46 4.92 2.69
CA ASP A 49 -2.31 4.31 3.32
C ASP A 49 -1.27 3.90 2.28
N ASP A 50 0.00 4.00 2.69
CA ASP A 50 1.11 3.48 1.91
C ASP A 50 1.37 2.04 2.37
N VAL A 51 1.55 1.11 1.43
CA VAL A 51 1.63 -0.32 1.72
C VAL A 51 2.99 -0.87 1.33
N VAL A 52 3.58 -1.69 2.20
CA VAL A 52 4.75 -2.52 1.88
C VAL A 52 4.39 -4.00 2.03
N ILE A 53 4.52 -4.75 0.94
CA ILE A 53 4.26 -6.19 0.90
C ILE A 53 5.57 -6.96 1.09
N PHE A 54 5.69 -7.69 2.20
CA PHE A 54 6.81 -8.58 2.51
C PHE A 54 6.52 -10.06 2.20
N GLY A 55 5.25 -10.46 2.20
CA GLY A 55 4.78 -11.83 1.94
C GLY A 55 3.83 -11.93 0.75
N PHE A 56 3.11 -13.05 0.63
CA PHE A 56 2.07 -13.20 -0.39
C PHE A 56 0.77 -12.53 0.05
N VAL A 57 0.35 -11.45 -0.61
CA VAL A 57 -0.90 -10.75 -0.31
C VAL A 57 -1.89 -10.92 -1.45
N ASN A 58 -3.10 -11.32 -1.09
CA ASN A 58 -4.16 -11.62 -2.02
C ASN A 58 -5.25 -10.53 -1.96
N SER A 59 -5.43 -9.81 -3.07
CA SER A 59 -6.34 -8.66 -3.21
C SER A 59 -7.61 -9.03 -3.98
N ARG A 60 -8.76 -8.54 -3.50
CA ARG A 60 -10.11 -8.77 -4.04
C ARG A 60 -10.95 -7.49 -4.01
N SER A 61 -10.59 -6.52 -4.83
CA SER A 61 -11.17 -5.16 -4.86
C SER A 61 -10.69 -4.24 -3.74
N ASP A 62 -9.39 -4.27 -3.44
CA ASP A 62 -8.78 -3.46 -2.40
C ASP A 62 -8.07 -2.22 -2.96
N GLU A 63 -7.78 -1.25 -2.08
CA GLU A 63 -7.19 0.03 -2.47
C GLU A 63 -6.10 0.50 -1.50
N CYS A 64 -5.13 1.25 -2.02
CA CYS A 64 -4.12 1.95 -1.25
C CYS A 64 -3.61 3.19 -1.99
N ASN A 65 -2.91 4.07 -1.28
CA ASN A 65 -2.29 5.22 -1.91
C ASN A 65 -1.08 4.81 -2.74
N LYS A 66 -0.15 4.06 -2.15
CA LYS A 66 1.08 3.59 -2.78
C LYS A 66 1.32 2.15 -2.37
N ILE A 67 1.92 1.36 -3.27
CA ILE A 67 2.36 0.01 -2.91
C ILE A 67 3.82 -0.23 -3.28
N THR A 68 4.58 -0.80 -2.35
CA THR A 68 5.93 -1.30 -2.57
C THR A 68 5.96 -2.81 -2.34
N ILE A 69 6.24 -3.57 -3.38
CA ILE A 69 6.45 -5.03 -3.27
C ILE A 69 7.93 -5.24 -2.96
N ALA A 70 8.24 -5.75 -1.77
CA ALA A 70 9.62 -6.10 -1.40
C ALA A 70 10.11 -7.31 -2.23
N GLU A 71 11.41 -7.60 -2.19
CA GLU A 71 12.02 -8.67 -3.01
C GLU A 71 11.37 -10.05 -2.82
N SER A 72 10.97 -10.39 -1.58
CA SER A 72 10.24 -11.63 -1.27
C SER A 72 8.72 -11.50 -1.38
N GLY A 73 8.22 -10.28 -1.61
CA GLY A 73 6.80 -9.97 -1.62
C GLY A 73 6.11 -10.41 -2.91
N CYS A 74 4.82 -10.70 -2.80
CA CYS A 74 3.98 -10.98 -3.94
C CYS A 74 2.61 -10.33 -3.78
N LEU A 75 2.22 -9.47 -4.73
CA LEU A 75 0.84 -9.03 -4.87
C LEU A 75 0.11 -9.94 -5.86
N ASN A 76 -0.93 -10.62 -5.39
CA ASN A 76 -1.85 -11.37 -6.24
C ASN A 76 -3.19 -10.63 -6.30
N VAL A 77 -3.47 -9.99 -7.43
CA VAL A 77 -4.79 -9.44 -7.73
C VAL A 77 -5.67 -10.60 -8.19
N GLU A 78 -6.47 -11.16 -7.29
CA GLU A 78 -7.27 -12.37 -7.53
C GLU A 78 -8.57 -12.09 -8.26
N SER A 79 -9.26 -11.02 -7.88
CA SER A 79 -10.52 -10.65 -8.50
C SER A 79 -10.84 -9.17 -8.28
N GLY A 80 -11.77 -8.67 -9.10
CA GLY A 80 -12.23 -7.28 -9.00
C GLY A 80 -11.14 -6.27 -9.37
N ILE A 81 -11.21 -5.07 -8.78
CA ILE A 81 -10.35 -3.94 -9.13
C ILE A 81 -9.46 -3.58 -7.95
N THR A 82 -8.16 -3.87 -8.04
CA THR A 82 -7.19 -3.34 -7.08
C THR A 82 -6.71 -1.97 -7.54
N GLN A 83 -6.91 -0.93 -6.72
CA GLN A 83 -6.54 0.44 -7.07
C GLN A 83 -5.35 0.94 -6.24
N VAL A 84 -4.28 1.36 -6.91
CA VAL A 84 -3.16 2.07 -6.31
C VAL A 84 -3.19 3.51 -6.81
N HIS A 85 -3.59 4.46 -5.97
CA HIS A 85 -3.86 5.84 -6.40
C HIS A 85 -2.63 6.61 -6.87
N SER A 86 -1.46 6.23 -6.38
CA SER A 86 -0.17 6.80 -6.75
C SER A 86 0.66 5.76 -7.50
N ILE A 87 1.72 5.24 -6.89
CA ILE A 87 2.72 4.43 -7.59
C ILE A 87 2.74 3.00 -7.05
N LEU A 88 2.90 2.04 -7.96
CA LEU A 88 3.31 0.69 -7.65
C LEU A 88 4.81 0.53 -7.92
N ILE A 89 5.57 0.19 -6.88
CA ILE A 89 7.00 -0.13 -6.98
C ILE A 89 7.16 -1.63 -6.80
N ASN A 90 7.54 -2.34 -7.86
CA ASN A 90 7.70 -3.79 -7.82
C ASN A 90 9.17 -4.20 -7.73
N LYS A 91 9.59 -4.76 -6.59
CA LYS A 91 10.89 -5.44 -6.42
C LYS A 91 10.75 -6.95 -6.23
N GLY A 92 9.53 -7.46 -6.11
CA GLY A 92 9.22 -8.87 -5.95
C GLY A 92 8.37 -9.36 -7.11
N TYR A 93 7.15 -9.83 -6.83
CA TYR A 93 6.25 -10.41 -7.82
C TYR A 93 4.87 -9.73 -7.83
N VAL A 94 4.32 -9.56 -9.04
CA VAL A 94 2.93 -9.11 -9.23
C VAL A 94 2.22 -10.08 -10.17
N LYS A 95 1.08 -10.60 -9.73
CA LYS A 95 0.19 -11.43 -10.53
C LYS A 95 -1.17 -10.75 -10.63
N VAL A 96 -1.67 -10.59 -11.84
CA VAL A 96 -3.03 -10.13 -12.13
C VAL A 96 -3.76 -11.29 -12.79
N ASN A 97 -4.76 -11.85 -12.11
CA ASN A 97 -5.49 -13.03 -12.61
C ASN A 97 -6.53 -12.63 -13.67
N GLU A 98 -7.04 -13.63 -14.38
CA GLU A 98 -8.16 -13.46 -15.31
C GLU A 98 -9.35 -12.77 -14.63
N ASN A 99 -10.06 -11.91 -15.37
CA ASN A 99 -11.21 -11.14 -14.88
C ASN A 99 -10.91 -10.22 -13.68
N SER A 100 -9.66 -9.80 -13.53
CA SER A 100 -9.25 -8.82 -12.52
C SER A 100 -8.54 -7.64 -13.17
N THR A 101 -8.56 -6.49 -12.49
CA THR A 101 -7.93 -5.25 -12.96
C THR A 101 -7.02 -4.70 -11.87
N LEU A 102 -5.80 -4.36 -12.26
CA LEU A 102 -4.89 -3.54 -11.46
C LEU A 102 -4.88 -2.12 -12.05
N LYS A 103 -5.44 -1.15 -11.32
CA LYS A 103 -5.41 0.27 -11.70
C LYS A 103 -4.32 0.99 -10.94
N VAL A 104 -3.44 1.68 -11.65
CA VAL A 104 -2.32 2.41 -11.06
C VAL A 104 -2.06 3.69 -11.84
N LYS A 105 -1.59 4.74 -11.16
CA LYS A 105 -1.15 5.94 -11.87
C LYS A 105 0.20 5.72 -12.53
N GLU A 106 1.10 5.04 -11.84
CA GLU A 106 2.47 4.79 -12.29
C GLU A 106 2.96 3.40 -11.82
N ILE A 107 3.76 2.74 -12.67
CA ILE A 107 4.48 1.50 -12.31
C ILE A 107 5.98 1.74 -12.44
N LYS A 108 6.70 1.45 -11.36
CA LYS A 108 8.15 1.28 -11.36
C LYS A 108 8.49 -0.18 -11.10
N ASN A 109 8.85 -0.91 -12.15
CA ASN A 109 9.27 -2.31 -12.02
C ASN A 109 10.81 -2.40 -11.95
N GLU A 110 11.32 -2.90 -10.83
CA GLU A 110 12.75 -3.11 -10.58
C GLU A 110 13.11 -4.61 -10.63
N ALA A 111 12.13 -5.51 -10.53
CA ALA A 111 12.33 -6.95 -10.62
C ALA A 111 12.25 -7.47 -12.07
N LYS A 112 13.10 -8.43 -12.41
CA LYS A 112 13.11 -9.11 -13.70
C LYS A 112 12.08 -10.25 -13.71
N ASP A 113 11.38 -10.45 -14.84
CA ASP A 113 10.43 -11.56 -15.05
C ASP A 113 9.36 -11.66 -13.93
N SER A 114 8.93 -10.51 -13.41
CA SER A 114 8.18 -10.39 -12.16
C SER A 114 6.69 -10.08 -12.31
N PHE A 115 6.24 -9.77 -13.53
CA PHE A 115 4.86 -9.44 -13.84
C PHE A 115 4.19 -10.58 -14.62
N TYR A 116 3.14 -11.13 -14.04
CA TYR A 116 2.29 -12.14 -14.66
C TYR A 116 0.90 -11.58 -14.84
N ASN A 117 0.58 -11.12 -16.05
CA ASN A 117 -0.70 -10.51 -16.35
C ASN A 117 -1.58 -11.43 -17.19
N PHE A 118 -2.70 -11.87 -16.60
CA PHE A 118 -3.78 -12.60 -17.25
C PHE A 118 -5.09 -11.79 -17.26
N GLY A 119 -5.08 -10.60 -16.68
CA GLY A 119 -6.22 -9.68 -16.61
C GLY A 119 -5.90 -8.33 -17.26
N VAL A 120 -6.36 -7.25 -16.64
CA VAL A 120 -6.17 -5.88 -17.13
C VAL A 120 -5.24 -5.11 -16.20
N ILE A 121 -4.29 -4.36 -16.77
CA ILE A 121 -3.49 -3.37 -16.06
C ILE A 121 -3.77 -2.02 -16.71
N GLU A 122 -4.32 -1.09 -15.94
CA GLU A 122 -4.60 0.28 -16.38
C GLU A 122 -3.56 1.20 -15.74
N VAL A 123 -2.80 1.92 -16.57
CA VAL A 123 -1.74 2.84 -16.13
C VAL A 123 -2.08 4.27 -16.56
N GLY A 124 -1.98 5.22 -15.64
CA GLY A 124 -2.21 6.66 -15.90
C GLY A 124 -3.56 7.19 -15.42
N GLU A 125 -4.31 6.39 -14.65
CA GLU A 125 -5.54 6.76 -13.94
C GLU A 125 -5.24 7.49 -12.62
#